data_AF-A0A9N9A0X4-F1
#
_entry.id   AF-A0A9N9A0X4-F1
#
_cell.length_a   1.000
_cell.length_b   1.000
_cell.length_c   1.000
_cell.angle_alpha   90.00
_cell.angle_beta   90.00
_cell.angle_gamma   90.00
#
_symmetry.space_group_name_H-M   'P 1'
#
loop_
_entity.id
_entity.type
_entity.pdbx_description
1 polymer ?
#
loop_
_entity_poly.entity_id
_entity_poly.type
_entity_poly.pdbx_seq_one_letter_code
_entity_poly.pdbx_strand_id
1 'polypeptide(L)'
;MGCCSSRAIFDDAVREGTADNPVPRGGNKPFTKKGVTWTSETPIRQRQLKVQRDAFWDTAPSYEGRLEIWQALRCACESEDLTLAQAIIDSANITIPTGNLTDGCYDELGNRYVIPAYCIVDPTNLIKGSSSENDEGSTSTHQDDDNMDSKLLLGSSTGDSSSQLTVRLSNVARDVHISTNLEQETIGTLRQKLCANEGLDGRKFNVRIVFLGRMLDDKTKLADVKFEEGQVLQALITEKS
;
A
#
# COMPACT_ATOMS: atom_id res chain seq x y z
N MET A 1 -20.84 -10.01 -64.95
CA MET A 1 -21.92 -10.63 -64.16
C MET A 1 -21.46 -11.99 -63.70
N GLY A 2 -21.65 -12.33 -62.41
CA GLY A 2 -21.46 -13.69 -61.91
C GLY A 2 -20.91 -13.73 -60.49
N CYS A 3 -21.78 -13.43 -59.51
CA CYS A 3 -21.53 -13.63 -58.08
C CYS A 3 -21.22 -15.11 -57.77
N CYS A 4 -20.16 -15.36 -57.00
CA CYS A 4 -19.99 -16.62 -56.28
C CYS A 4 -20.53 -16.45 -54.86
N SER A 5 -21.79 -16.81 -54.65
CA SER A 5 -22.37 -17.02 -53.32
C SER A 5 -21.85 -18.34 -52.75
N SER A 6 -21.31 -18.31 -51.53
CA SER A 6 -21.18 -19.50 -50.69
C SER A 6 -21.89 -19.25 -49.37
N ARG A 7 -22.87 -20.11 -49.15
CA ARG A 7 -23.87 -20.13 -48.09
C ARG A 7 -23.26 -20.88 -46.90
N ALA A 8 -23.21 -20.26 -45.73
CA ALA A 8 -22.94 -20.96 -44.49
C ALA A 8 -24.27 -21.09 -43.72
N ILE A 9 -24.82 -22.30 -43.73
CA ILE A 9 -25.77 -22.79 -42.72
C ILE A 9 -25.17 -24.09 -42.19
N PHE A 10 -24.72 -24.06 -40.95
CA PHE A 10 -24.67 -25.16 -39.97
C PHE A 10 -24.78 -24.45 -38.62
N ASP A 11 -25.97 -24.32 -38.07
CA ASP A 11 -26.67 -25.27 -37.19
C ASP A 11 -25.96 -25.51 -35.85
N ASP A 12 -26.66 -25.02 -34.84
CA ASP A 12 -26.66 -25.24 -33.39
C ASP A 12 -25.65 -26.23 -32.78
N ALA A 13 -24.86 -25.72 -31.82
CA ALA A 13 -24.57 -26.47 -30.61
C ALA A 13 -24.28 -25.47 -29.48
N VAL A 14 -25.31 -25.21 -28.69
CA VAL A 14 -25.21 -24.65 -27.33
C VAL A 14 -24.20 -25.48 -26.53
N ARG A 15 -23.00 -24.93 -26.31
CA ARG A 15 -22.15 -25.33 -25.18
C ARG A 15 -22.18 -24.21 -24.16
N GLU A 16 -23.05 -24.40 -23.19
CA GLU A 16 -23.03 -23.76 -21.88
C GLU A 16 -21.64 -23.98 -21.26
N GLY A 17 -20.78 -22.99 -21.42
CA GLY A 17 -19.45 -22.93 -20.81
C GLY A 17 -19.44 -21.79 -19.80
N THR A 18 -19.65 -22.15 -18.53
CA THR A 18 -19.25 -21.45 -17.29
C THR A 18 -19.06 -19.93 -17.39
N ALA A 19 -20.08 -19.22 -16.91
CA ALA A 19 -20.19 -17.77 -16.82
C ALA A 19 -19.29 -17.14 -15.73
N ASP A 20 -17.96 -17.16 -15.90
CA ASP A 20 -17.08 -16.41 -14.97
C ASP A 20 -15.96 -15.58 -15.63
N ASN A 21 -15.86 -15.53 -16.96
CA ASN A 21 -14.96 -14.55 -17.58
C ASN A 21 -15.37 -14.24 -19.03
N PRO A 22 -16.11 -13.14 -19.30
CA PRO A 22 -16.40 -12.74 -20.66
C PRO A 22 -15.10 -12.27 -21.33
N VAL A 23 -14.49 -13.12 -22.16
CA VAL A 23 -13.38 -12.70 -23.02
C VAL A 23 -13.88 -11.54 -23.89
N PRO A 24 -13.34 -10.32 -23.74
CA PRO A 24 -13.87 -9.17 -24.47
C PRO A 24 -13.63 -9.38 -25.96
N ARG A 25 -14.71 -9.43 -26.75
CA ARG A 25 -14.67 -9.61 -28.21
C ARG A 25 -14.25 -8.33 -28.97
N GLY A 26 -13.94 -7.25 -28.25
CA GLY A 26 -13.40 -6.00 -28.79
C GLY A 26 -11.89 -5.94 -28.54
N GLY A 27 -11.13 -5.48 -29.53
CA GLY A 27 -9.67 -5.37 -29.45
C GLY A 27 -9.16 -4.49 -28.31
N ASN A 28 -7.84 -4.36 -28.22
CA ASN A 28 -7.15 -3.58 -27.19
C ASN A 28 -7.77 -2.18 -27.03
N LYS A 29 -8.08 -1.78 -25.80
CA LYS A 29 -8.54 -0.43 -25.49
C LYS A 29 -7.37 0.38 -24.92
N PRO A 30 -7.32 1.69 -25.18
CA PRO A 30 -6.29 2.54 -24.60
C PRO A 30 -6.40 2.53 -23.08
N PHE A 31 -5.26 2.68 -22.42
CA PHE A 31 -5.14 2.75 -20.99
C PHE A 31 -5.85 3.98 -20.44
N THR A 32 -6.75 3.74 -19.48
CA THR A 32 -7.50 4.80 -18.80
C THR A 32 -7.36 4.66 -17.29
N LYS A 33 -6.85 5.71 -16.64
CA LYS A 33 -6.91 5.90 -15.18
C LYS A 33 -8.23 6.52 -14.72
N LYS A 34 -8.96 7.15 -15.66
CA LYS A 34 -10.19 7.90 -15.39
C LYS A 34 -11.34 6.93 -15.16
N GLY A 35 -11.93 6.95 -13.97
CA GLY A 35 -13.11 6.16 -13.60
C GLY A 35 -12.84 5.04 -12.58
N VAL A 36 -11.56 4.76 -12.27
CA VAL A 36 -11.24 3.87 -11.15
C VAL A 36 -11.43 4.67 -9.87
N THR A 37 -12.46 4.35 -9.10
CA THR A 37 -12.66 4.87 -7.75
C THR A 37 -12.66 3.70 -6.78
N TRP A 38 -11.99 3.89 -5.65
CA TRP A 38 -12.03 2.91 -4.57
C TRP A 38 -12.07 3.62 -3.23
N THR A 39 -12.61 2.89 -2.27
CA THR A 39 -12.82 3.36 -0.92
C THR A 39 -12.17 2.35 0.01
N SER A 40 -11.21 2.82 0.83
CA SER A 40 -10.65 1.98 1.88
C SER A 40 -11.68 1.78 3.01
N GLU A 41 -11.72 0.57 3.57
CA GLU A 41 -12.60 0.24 4.71
C GLU A 41 -12.32 1.13 5.93
N THR A 42 -11.05 1.48 6.14
CA THR A 42 -10.63 2.45 7.15
C THR A 42 -10.00 3.69 6.48
N PRO A 43 -10.26 4.90 6.99
CA PRO A 43 -9.63 6.11 6.49
C PRO A 43 -8.10 6.00 6.52
N ILE A 44 -7.48 6.07 5.34
CA ILE A 44 -6.04 5.86 5.17
C ILE A 44 -5.33 7.21 4.95
N ARG A 45 -4.13 7.36 5.51
CA ARG A 45 -3.27 8.53 5.28
C ARG A 45 -2.43 8.34 4.02
N GLN A 46 -2.01 9.44 3.38
CA GLN A 46 -1.18 9.39 2.16
C GLN A 46 0.11 8.58 2.34
N ARG A 47 0.77 8.69 3.50
CA ARG A 47 1.98 7.91 3.82
C ARG A 47 1.68 6.42 3.86
N GLN A 48 0.62 6.02 4.55
CA GLN A 48 0.22 4.62 4.68
C GLN A 48 -0.14 4.02 3.32
N LEU A 49 -0.84 4.79 2.48
CA LEU A 49 -1.16 4.38 1.11
C LEU A 49 0.11 4.17 0.28
N LYS A 50 1.09 5.08 0.38
CA LYS A 50 2.37 4.92 -0.32
C LYS A 50 3.11 3.65 0.12
N VAL A 51 3.21 3.40 1.42
CA VAL A 51 3.82 2.17 1.95
C VAL A 51 3.11 0.92 1.42
N GLN A 52 1.77 0.93 1.40
CA GLN A 52 0.98 -0.18 0.86
C GLN A 52 1.21 -0.39 -0.65
N ARG A 53 1.32 0.70 -1.43
CA ARG A 53 1.67 0.64 -2.86
C ARG A 53 3.05 0.03 -3.06
N ASP A 54 4.04 0.54 -2.34
CA ASP A 54 5.43 0.08 -2.46
C ASP A 54 5.55 -1.40 -2.08
N ALA A 55 4.87 -1.84 -1.02
CA ALA A 55 4.83 -3.25 -0.61
C ALA A 55 4.20 -4.16 -1.69
N PHE A 56 3.14 -3.69 -2.37
CA PHE A 56 2.57 -4.43 -3.49
C PHE A 56 3.55 -4.54 -4.65
N TRP A 57 4.17 -3.44 -5.06
CA TRP A 57 5.10 -3.43 -6.20
C TRP A 57 6.39 -4.21 -5.95
N ASP A 58 6.84 -4.31 -4.70
CA ASP A 58 8.01 -5.12 -4.32
C ASP A 58 7.70 -6.62 -4.36
N THR A 59 6.47 -6.99 -3.96
CA THR A 59 6.07 -8.40 -3.84
C THR A 59 5.48 -8.97 -5.13
N ALA A 60 4.78 -8.19 -5.95
CA ALA A 60 4.07 -8.65 -7.14
C ALA A 60 4.94 -9.48 -8.12
N PRO A 61 6.20 -9.08 -8.45
CA PRO A 61 7.07 -9.86 -9.31
C PRO A 61 7.49 -11.22 -8.75
N SER A 62 7.40 -11.41 -7.42
CA SER A 62 7.77 -12.66 -6.76
C SER A 62 6.67 -13.73 -6.84
N TYR A 63 5.42 -13.32 -7.08
CA TYR A 63 4.27 -14.24 -7.10
C TYR A 63 3.90 -14.71 -8.49
N GLU A 64 3.96 -13.84 -9.50
CA GLU A 64 3.50 -14.19 -10.84
C GLU A 64 4.14 -13.30 -11.92
N GLY A 65 4.31 -13.84 -13.13
CA GLY A 65 4.70 -13.07 -14.32
C GLY A 65 6.17 -12.65 -14.40
N ARG A 66 6.46 -11.75 -15.35
CA ARG A 66 7.80 -11.23 -15.65
C ARG A 66 8.04 -9.90 -14.94
N LEU A 67 9.22 -9.75 -14.32
CA LEU A 67 9.60 -8.52 -13.61
C LEU A 67 9.55 -7.29 -14.53
N GLU A 68 9.96 -7.46 -15.79
CA GLU A 68 9.99 -6.42 -16.80
C GLU A 68 8.59 -5.87 -17.09
N ILE A 69 7.58 -6.74 -17.11
CA ILE A 69 6.19 -6.36 -17.32
C ILE A 69 5.68 -5.61 -16.08
N TRP A 70 5.98 -6.09 -14.88
CA TRP A 70 5.63 -5.38 -13.64
C TRP A 70 6.28 -4.00 -13.55
N GLN A 71 7.54 -3.87 -13.96
CA GLN A 71 8.24 -2.58 -14.01
C GLN A 71 7.57 -1.62 -15.00
N ALA A 72 7.24 -2.08 -16.21
CA ALA A 72 6.53 -1.28 -17.19
C ALA A 72 5.15 -0.83 -16.67
N LEU A 73 4.39 -1.74 -16.06
CA LEU A 73 3.09 -1.44 -15.46
C LEU A 73 3.20 -0.42 -14.32
N ARG A 74 4.22 -0.54 -13.47
CA ARG A 74 4.51 0.42 -12.41
C ARG A 74 4.79 1.80 -12.99
N CYS A 75 5.71 1.89 -13.96
CA CYS A 75 6.05 3.16 -14.60
C CYS A 75 4.83 3.81 -15.27
N ALA A 76 3.98 3.03 -15.96
CA ALA A 76 2.74 3.52 -16.55
C ALA A 76 1.75 4.03 -15.47
N CYS A 77 1.65 3.34 -14.33
CA CYS A 77 0.81 3.76 -13.20
C CYS A 77 1.32 5.05 -12.52
N GLU A 78 2.63 5.22 -12.38
CA GLU A 78 3.24 6.41 -11.77
C GLU A 78 3.25 7.63 -12.72
N SER A 79 3.18 7.41 -14.03
CA SER A 79 3.18 8.48 -15.03
C SER A 79 1.90 9.31 -15.03
N GLU A 80 1.97 10.62 -14.80
CA GLU A 80 0.78 11.49 -14.81
C GLU A 80 0.17 11.66 -16.21
N ASP A 81 1.00 11.61 -17.24
CA ASP A 81 0.60 11.72 -18.64
C ASP A 81 0.10 10.38 -19.19
N LEU A 82 -1.16 10.38 -19.66
CA LEU A 82 -1.79 9.21 -20.28
C LEU A 82 -1.10 8.80 -21.58
N THR A 83 -0.54 9.74 -22.34
CA THR A 83 0.13 9.43 -23.60
C THR A 83 1.44 8.70 -23.37
N LEU A 84 2.22 9.15 -22.38
CA LEU A 84 3.45 8.50 -21.94
C LEU A 84 3.14 7.13 -21.33
N ALA A 85 2.13 7.04 -20.47
CA ALA A 85 1.72 5.76 -19.87
C ALA A 85 1.28 4.74 -20.93
N GLN A 86 0.53 5.19 -21.94
CA GLN A 86 0.14 4.34 -23.08
C GLN A 86 1.38 3.89 -23.89
N ALA A 87 2.33 4.79 -24.15
CA ALA A 87 3.56 4.43 -24.86
C ALA A 87 4.39 3.37 -24.11
N ILE A 88 4.45 3.45 -22.78
CA ILE A 88 5.08 2.41 -21.94
C ILE A 88 4.37 1.07 -22.11
N ILE A 89 3.04 1.05 -22.02
CA ILE A 89 2.22 -0.18 -22.16
C ILE A 89 2.40 -0.80 -23.55
N ASP A 90 2.36 0.02 -24.60
CA ASP A 90 2.51 -0.43 -25.98
C ASP A 90 3.94 -0.94 -26.26
N SER A 91 4.97 -0.29 -25.70
CA SER A 91 6.36 -0.73 -25.83
C SER A 91 6.66 -2.03 -25.09
N ALA A 92 5.93 -2.32 -24.03
CA ALA A 92 6.00 -3.59 -23.30
C ALA A 92 5.07 -4.69 -23.90
N ASN A 93 4.40 -4.41 -25.02
CA ASN A 93 3.46 -5.31 -25.68
C ASN A 93 2.32 -5.81 -24.77
N ILE A 94 1.87 -4.95 -23.85
CA ILE A 94 0.81 -5.28 -22.90
C ILE A 94 -0.55 -4.92 -23.50
N THR A 95 -1.50 -5.86 -23.44
CA THR A 95 -2.86 -5.68 -23.95
C THR A 95 -3.85 -5.52 -22.80
N ILE A 96 -4.69 -4.48 -22.87
CA ILE A 96 -5.72 -4.15 -21.87
C ILE A 96 -7.09 -4.18 -22.57
N PRO A 97 -7.81 -5.32 -22.54
CA PRO A 97 -9.04 -5.46 -23.32
C PRO A 97 -10.18 -4.56 -22.80
N THR A 98 -10.19 -4.25 -21.51
CA THR A 98 -11.20 -3.35 -20.91
C THR A 98 -10.74 -1.89 -20.86
N GLY A 99 -9.45 -1.62 -21.05
CA GLY A 99 -8.81 -0.29 -20.87
C GLY A 99 -8.50 0.06 -19.41
N ASN A 100 -8.93 -0.77 -18.45
CA ASN A 100 -8.69 -0.61 -17.04
C ASN A 100 -7.76 -1.73 -16.51
N LEU A 101 -6.71 -1.35 -15.79
CA LEU A 101 -5.72 -2.29 -15.23
C LEU A 101 -6.29 -3.14 -14.07
N THR A 102 -7.39 -2.72 -13.44
CA THR A 102 -8.03 -3.50 -12.38
C THR A 102 -8.71 -4.78 -12.89
N ASP A 103 -9.19 -4.77 -14.14
CA ASP A 103 -9.87 -5.94 -14.73
C ASP A 103 -8.86 -7.00 -15.22
N GLY A 104 -7.59 -6.61 -15.27
CA GLY A 104 -6.47 -7.40 -15.69
C GLY A 104 -5.97 -7.02 -17.09
N CYS A 105 -4.65 -7.02 -17.24
CA CYS A 105 -3.96 -6.88 -18.50
C CYS A 105 -3.19 -8.17 -18.84
N TYR A 106 -2.79 -8.31 -20.10
CA TYR A 106 -2.17 -9.51 -20.63
C TYR A 106 -0.85 -9.16 -21.31
N ASP A 107 0.18 -9.97 -21.10
CA ASP A 107 1.39 -9.88 -21.90
C ASP A 107 1.29 -10.70 -23.20
N GLU A 108 2.29 -10.56 -24.06
CA GLU A 108 2.44 -11.31 -25.32
C GLU A 108 2.42 -12.84 -25.17
N LEU A 109 2.74 -13.37 -23.99
CA LEU A 109 2.73 -14.81 -23.70
C LEU A 109 1.39 -15.26 -23.11
N GLY A 110 0.45 -14.34 -22.89
CA GLY A 110 -0.86 -14.62 -22.32
C GLY A 110 -0.88 -14.66 -20.79
N ASN A 111 0.19 -14.25 -20.11
CA ASN A 111 0.17 -14.10 -18.65
C ASN A 111 -0.75 -12.93 -18.27
N ARG A 112 -1.63 -13.15 -17.30
CA ARG A 112 -2.58 -12.14 -16.82
C ARG A 112 -2.00 -11.43 -15.60
N TYR A 113 -2.00 -10.11 -15.62
CA TYR A 113 -1.54 -9.25 -14.53
C TYR A 113 -2.74 -8.44 -14.02
N VAL A 114 -3.01 -8.49 -12.72
CA VAL A 114 -4.13 -7.76 -12.10
C VAL A 114 -3.56 -6.77 -11.09
N ILE A 115 -3.86 -5.49 -11.29
CA ILE A 115 -3.35 -4.41 -10.43
C ILE A 115 -4.50 -3.87 -9.58
N PRO A 116 -4.38 -3.89 -8.24
CA PRO A 116 -5.39 -3.32 -7.37
C PRO A 116 -5.61 -1.83 -7.62
N ALA A 117 -6.85 -1.37 -7.44
CA ALA A 117 -7.22 0.05 -7.60
C ALA A 117 -6.36 0.99 -6.75
N TYR A 118 -5.94 0.56 -5.55
CA TYR A 118 -5.10 1.37 -4.66
C TYR A 118 -3.71 1.68 -5.25
N CYS A 119 -3.21 0.89 -6.20
CA CYS A 119 -1.96 1.15 -6.91
C CYS A 119 -2.10 2.17 -8.05
N ILE A 120 -3.32 2.40 -8.53
CA ILE A 120 -3.60 3.21 -9.73
C ILE A 120 -4.12 4.59 -9.36
N VAL A 121 -4.99 4.68 -8.35
CA VAL A 121 -5.64 5.92 -7.93
C VAL A 121 -5.65 6.08 -6.40
N ASP A 122 -5.76 7.32 -5.93
CA ASP A 122 -5.95 7.62 -4.52
C ASP A 122 -7.41 7.29 -4.08
N PRO A 123 -7.62 6.85 -2.83
CA PRO A 123 -8.96 6.53 -2.34
C PRO A 123 -9.78 7.79 -2.11
N THR A 124 -11.11 7.67 -2.19
CA THR A 124 -12.02 8.78 -1.85
C THR A 124 -11.88 9.23 -0.39
N ASN A 125 -11.54 8.29 0.51
CA ASN A 125 -11.39 8.51 1.94
C ASN A 125 -9.94 8.83 2.34
N LEU A 126 -9.19 9.51 1.47
CA LEU A 126 -7.81 9.88 1.74
C LEU A 126 -7.77 11.02 2.77
N ILE A 127 -7.19 10.75 3.94
CA ILE A 127 -6.89 11.78 4.93
C ILE A 127 -5.64 12.54 4.45
N LYS A 128 -5.84 13.58 3.65
CA LYS A 128 -4.84 14.64 3.47
C LYS A 128 -4.82 15.43 4.79
N GLY A 129 -3.65 15.58 5.39
CA GLY A 129 -3.49 16.15 6.75
C GLY A 129 -3.80 17.65 6.87
N SER A 130 -4.94 18.11 6.36
CA SER A 130 -5.38 19.50 6.38
C SER A 130 -6.91 19.57 6.39
N SER A 131 -7.51 19.40 7.56
CA SER A 131 -8.78 20.08 7.83
C SER A 131 -8.44 21.47 8.33
N SER A 132 -8.29 22.43 7.42
CA SER A 132 -8.65 23.85 7.59
C SER A 132 -8.28 24.59 6.31
N GLU A 133 -9.32 25.03 5.62
CA GLU A 133 -9.29 26.15 4.68
C GLU A 133 -8.64 27.35 5.40
N ASN A 134 -7.59 27.93 4.81
CA ASN A 134 -7.32 29.37 4.70
C ASN A 134 -5.84 29.63 4.35
N ASP A 135 -5.69 30.62 3.48
CA ASP A 135 -4.51 31.43 3.17
C ASP A 135 -3.69 31.05 1.92
N GLU A 136 -3.99 31.80 0.88
CA GLU A 136 -3.26 31.95 -0.37
C GLU A 136 -1.86 32.51 -0.08
N GLY A 137 -0.81 31.95 -0.70
CA GLY A 137 0.51 32.54 -0.52
C GLY A 137 1.68 31.87 -1.21
N SER A 138 1.79 32.12 -2.52
CA SER A 138 3.06 32.24 -3.25
C SER A 138 3.79 30.98 -3.71
N THR A 139 3.60 30.76 -5.01
CA THR A 139 4.58 30.37 -6.03
C THR A 139 6.06 30.57 -5.64
N SER A 140 6.88 29.55 -5.89
CA SER A 140 8.16 29.71 -6.58
C SER A 140 8.73 28.36 -6.99
N THR A 141 8.53 28.07 -8.28
CA THR A 141 9.42 27.31 -9.15
C THR A 141 10.90 27.62 -8.88
N HIS A 142 11.74 26.61 -8.70
CA HIS A 142 13.09 26.60 -9.27
C HIS A 142 13.51 25.16 -9.63
N GLN A 143 13.67 24.98 -10.93
CA GLN A 143 14.25 23.85 -11.63
C GLN A 143 15.80 23.96 -11.60
N ASP A 144 16.42 22.77 -11.68
CA ASP A 144 17.76 22.44 -12.21
C ASP A 144 19.01 22.87 -11.41
N ASP A 145 19.81 21.90 -10.93
CA ASP A 145 20.99 21.42 -11.68
C ASP A 145 21.73 20.26 -10.97
N ASP A 146 22.41 19.48 -11.79
CA ASP A 146 23.07 18.19 -11.57
C ASP A 146 24.07 18.09 -10.40
N ASN A 147 24.06 16.96 -9.68
CA ASN A 147 25.32 16.29 -9.29
C ASN A 147 25.13 14.78 -9.00
N MET A 148 25.69 13.98 -9.89
CA MET A 148 25.94 12.55 -9.77
C MET A 148 26.98 12.30 -8.67
N ASP A 149 26.64 11.59 -7.59
CA ASP A 149 27.61 10.68 -6.97
C ASP A 149 26.93 9.50 -6.27
N SER A 150 27.27 8.34 -6.81
CA SER A 150 26.99 7.02 -6.29
C SER A 150 27.80 6.72 -5.03
N LYS A 151 27.16 6.67 -3.87
CA LYS A 151 27.62 5.85 -2.73
C LYS A 151 26.49 5.69 -1.72
N LEU A 152 25.78 4.56 -1.77
CA LEU A 152 26.06 3.43 -0.87
C LEU A 152 26.35 3.86 0.57
N LEU A 153 25.35 3.57 1.41
CA LEU A 153 25.48 2.84 2.67
C LEU A 153 26.46 3.40 3.72
N LEU A 154 25.87 3.56 4.91
CA LEU A 154 26.48 3.41 6.24
C LEU A 154 26.81 4.70 6.99
N GLY A 155 26.12 4.89 8.12
CA GLY A 155 26.71 5.42 9.34
C GLY A 155 26.36 6.86 9.71
N SER A 156 25.24 7.00 10.41
CA SER A 156 25.11 7.72 11.70
C SER A 156 25.74 9.10 11.87
N SER A 157 24.90 10.12 12.08
CA SER A 157 24.84 10.79 13.40
C SER A 157 23.77 11.89 13.49
N THR A 158 22.88 11.74 14.48
CA THR A 158 22.20 12.77 15.30
C THR A 158 21.22 13.74 14.61
N GLY A 159 19.92 13.80 14.94
CA GLY A 159 19.18 13.21 16.06
C GLY A 159 17.66 13.36 15.89
N ASP A 160 16.94 12.60 16.73
CA ASP A 160 15.47 12.46 16.82
C ASP A 160 14.80 11.44 15.87
N SER A 161 15.25 10.18 15.95
CA SER A 161 14.50 9.02 15.44
C SER A 161 13.47 8.55 16.47
N SER A 162 12.53 9.43 16.84
CA SER A 162 11.39 9.03 17.67
C SER A 162 10.37 8.28 16.82
N SER A 163 10.13 7.01 17.12
CA SER A 163 9.11 6.19 16.46
C SER A 163 7.83 6.19 17.31
N GLN A 164 6.68 6.32 16.65
CA GLN A 164 5.38 6.30 17.32
C GLN A 164 4.85 4.86 17.38
N LEU A 165 4.83 4.26 18.56
CA LEU A 165 4.27 2.93 18.80
C LEU A 165 2.78 3.02 19.16
N THR A 166 1.97 2.11 18.62
CA THR A 166 0.55 2.01 18.95
C THR A 166 0.34 0.91 20.00
N VAL A 167 -0.22 1.27 21.14
CA VAL A 167 -0.49 0.38 22.27
C VAL A 167 -1.98 0.36 22.57
N ARG A 168 -2.61 -0.79 22.42
CA ARG A 168 -4.01 -1.03 22.75
C ARG A 168 -4.16 -1.40 24.22
N LEU A 169 -4.92 -0.60 24.96
CA LEU A 169 -5.21 -0.86 26.36
C LEU A 169 -6.35 -1.87 26.52
N SER A 170 -6.19 -2.85 27.40
CA SER A 170 -7.23 -3.87 27.64
C SER A 170 -8.45 -3.34 28.40
N ASN A 171 -8.33 -2.23 29.14
CA ASN A 171 -9.40 -1.68 29.97
C ASN A 171 -10.46 -0.91 29.15
N VAL A 172 -10.02 -0.09 28.20
CA VAL A 172 -10.87 0.78 27.37
C VAL A 172 -10.94 0.30 25.92
N ALA A 173 -10.19 -0.75 25.56
CA ALA A 173 -10.01 -1.22 24.17
C ALA A 173 -9.60 -0.09 23.21
N ARG A 174 -8.90 0.93 23.74
CA ARG A 174 -8.46 2.12 23.02
C ARG A 174 -6.99 2.00 22.64
N ASP A 175 -6.66 2.55 21.48
CA ASP A 175 -5.28 2.69 21.02
C ASP A 175 -4.68 4.00 21.49
N VAL A 176 -3.50 3.89 22.12
CA VAL A 176 -2.69 5.00 22.60
C VAL A 176 -1.39 5.01 21.83
N HIS A 177 -0.97 6.18 21.38
CA HIS A 177 0.28 6.34 20.66
C HIS A 177 1.37 6.85 21.60
N ILE A 178 2.45 6.09 21.76
CA ILE A 178 3.59 6.45 22.60
C ILE A 178 4.80 6.70 21.71
N SER A 179 5.42 7.87 21.87
CA SER A 179 6.68 8.20 21.21
C SER A 179 7.85 7.54 21.96
N THR A 180 8.56 6.64 21.28
CA THR A 180 9.70 5.90 21.83
C THR A 180 10.80 5.74 20.80
N ASN A 181 12.05 5.79 21.24
CA ASN A 181 13.17 5.43 20.38
C ASN A 181 13.41 3.91 20.42
N LEU A 182 13.19 3.21 19.30
CA LEU A 182 13.27 1.74 19.24
C LEU A 182 14.68 1.20 19.54
N GLU A 183 15.74 1.96 19.23
CA GLU A 183 17.13 1.50 19.39
C GLU A 183 17.64 1.60 20.84
N GLN A 184 17.15 2.58 21.61
CA GLN A 184 17.67 2.87 22.94
C GLN A 184 16.76 2.45 24.09
N GLU A 185 15.44 2.39 23.86
CA GLU A 185 14.47 2.14 24.92
C GLU A 185 14.16 0.65 25.13
N THR A 186 13.64 0.33 26.32
CA THR A 186 13.21 -1.01 26.70
C THR A 186 11.69 -1.07 26.88
N ILE A 187 11.16 -2.28 27.00
CA ILE A 187 9.76 -2.51 27.33
C ILE A 187 9.40 -1.90 28.68
N GLY A 188 10.32 -1.89 29.65
CA GLY A 188 10.14 -1.23 30.94
C GLY A 188 9.95 0.29 30.82
N THR A 189 10.72 0.96 29.96
CA THR A 189 10.57 2.41 29.73
C THR A 189 9.29 2.72 28.96
N LEU A 190 8.92 1.90 27.98
CA LEU A 190 7.63 1.99 27.29
C LEU A 190 6.45 1.85 28.26
N ARG A 191 6.50 0.87 29.15
CA ARG A 191 5.49 0.65 30.20
C ARG A 191 5.36 1.87 31.11
N GLN A 192 6.49 2.45 31.52
CA GLN A 192 6.48 3.64 32.37
C GLN A 192 5.86 4.85 31.65
N LYS A 193 6.21 5.08 30.38
CA LYS A 193 5.62 6.13 29.54
C LYS A 193 4.11 5.93 29.36
N LEU A 194 3.67 4.70 29.12
CA LEU A 194 2.25 4.36 29.01
C LEU A 194 1.50 4.67 30.32
N CYS A 195 2.06 4.30 31.47
CA CYS A 195 1.47 4.61 32.77
C CYS A 195 1.40 6.12 33.03
N ALA A 196 2.44 6.87 32.65
CA ALA A 196 2.45 8.33 32.78
C ALA A 196 1.41 9.00 31.87
N ASN A 197 1.23 8.49 30.65
CA ASN A 197 0.25 9.02 29.68
C ASN A 197 -1.20 8.79 30.12
N GLU A 198 -1.51 7.58 30.61
CA GLU A 198 -2.87 7.19 31.00
C GLU A 198 -3.18 7.44 32.49
N GLY A 199 -2.23 7.97 33.26
CA GLY A 199 -2.40 8.22 34.69
C GLY A 199 -2.56 6.94 35.52
N LEU A 200 -1.93 5.84 35.10
CA LEU A 200 -2.01 4.56 35.80
C LEU A 200 -1.04 4.54 36.99
N ASP A 201 -1.59 4.50 38.19
CA ASP A 201 -0.82 4.29 39.42
C ASP A 201 -0.20 2.88 39.42
N GLY A 202 1.13 2.79 39.29
CA GLY A 202 1.86 1.51 39.36
C GLY A 202 1.74 0.75 40.70
N ARG A 203 1.14 1.39 41.71
CA ARG A 203 0.76 0.78 43.01
C ARG A 203 -0.58 0.05 42.96
N LYS A 204 -1.53 0.53 42.14
CA LYS A 204 -2.88 -0.03 42.01
C LYS A 204 -3.02 -0.93 40.80
N PHE A 205 -2.29 -0.67 39.73
CA PHE A 205 -2.40 -1.43 38.49
C PHE A 205 -1.10 -2.19 38.17
N ASN A 206 -1.25 -3.40 37.64
CA ASN A 206 -0.20 -4.17 36.99
C ASN A 206 -0.42 -4.07 35.48
N VAL A 207 0.61 -3.63 34.77
CA VAL A 207 0.57 -3.43 33.32
C VAL A 207 1.54 -4.41 32.68
N ARG A 208 1.04 -5.31 31.84
CA ARG A 208 1.86 -6.28 31.10
C ARG A 208 1.75 -6.00 29.61
N ILE A 209 2.87 -5.97 28.93
CA ILE A 209 2.92 -5.71 27.48
C ILE A 209 3.01 -7.05 26.75
N VAL A 210 2.13 -7.25 25.78
CA VAL A 210 2.04 -8.45 24.94
C VAL A 210 2.14 -8.05 23.48
N PHE A 211 2.93 -8.78 22.72
CA PHE A 211 3.12 -8.55 21.29
C PHE A 211 3.16 -9.89 20.55
N LEU A 212 2.33 -10.04 19.52
CA LEU A 212 2.19 -11.30 18.75
C LEU A 212 2.00 -12.55 19.63
N GLY A 213 1.25 -12.42 20.73
CA GLY A 213 1.00 -13.50 21.69
C GLY A 213 2.15 -13.80 22.66
N ARG A 214 3.27 -13.05 22.61
CA ARG A 214 4.38 -13.17 23.56
C ARG A 214 4.31 -12.06 24.60
N MET A 215 4.36 -12.44 25.88
CA MET A 215 4.57 -11.48 26.97
C MET A 215 6.00 -10.96 26.88
N LEU A 216 6.14 -9.64 26.90
CA LEU A 216 7.44 -8.97 26.85
C LEU A 216 7.89 -8.60 28.26
N ASP A 217 9.13 -8.93 28.58
CA ASP A 217 9.75 -8.59 29.87
C ASP A 217 10.29 -7.16 29.85
N ASP A 218 10.31 -6.51 31.01
CA ASP A 218 10.84 -5.14 31.17
C ASP A 218 12.30 -4.99 30.70
N LYS A 219 13.07 -6.08 30.70
CA LYS A 219 14.48 -6.13 30.29
C LYS A 219 14.67 -6.21 28.77
N THR A 220 13.63 -6.60 28.03
CA THR A 220 13.69 -6.74 26.58
C THR A 220 13.83 -5.35 25.96
N LYS A 221 14.78 -5.19 25.02
CA LYS A 221 14.92 -3.94 24.27
C LYS A 221 13.84 -3.85 23.21
N LEU A 222 13.42 -2.63 22.90
CA LEU A 222 12.47 -2.45 21.80
C LEU A 222 13.08 -2.90 20.46
N ALA A 223 14.38 -2.71 20.25
CA ALA A 223 15.10 -3.16 19.06
C ALA A 223 15.08 -4.69 18.84
N ASP A 224 15.04 -5.47 19.93
CA ASP A 224 15.01 -6.94 19.84
C ASP A 224 13.64 -7.45 19.35
N VAL A 225 12.61 -6.61 19.51
CA VAL A 225 11.25 -6.88 19.06
C VAL A 225 11.10 -6.21 17.70
N LYS A 226 10.87 -7.01 16.65
CA LYS A 226 10.69 -6.53 15.28
C LYS A 226 9.36 -5.78 15.15
N PHE A 227 9.34 -4.53 15.58
CA PHE A 227 8.19 -3.65 15.41
C PHE A 227 8.18 -3.09 13.98
N GLU A 228 7.12 -3.41 13.24
CA GLU A 228 6.83 -2.84 11.93
C GLU A 228 5.80 -1.70 12.08
N GLU A 229 5.86 -0.73 11.16
CA GLU A 229 4.93 0.40 11.15
C GLU A 229 3.47 -0.11 11.00
N GLY A 230 2.61 0.28 11.94
CA GLY A 230 1.20 -0.15 11.98
C GLY A 230 0.91 -1.36 12.86
N GLN A 231 1.92 -2.00 13.47
CA GLN A 231 1.68 -3.04 14.46
C GLN A 231 1.18 -2.46 15.79
N VAL A 232 0.34 -3.24 16.47
CA VAL A 232 -0.30 -2.86 17.73
C VAL A 232 0.17 -3.76 18.87
N LEU A 233 0.71 -3.15 19.92
CA LEU A 233 1.03 -3.85 21.16
C LEU A 233 -0.21 -3.91 22.05
N GLN A 234 -0.39 -4.99 22.80
CA GLN A 234 -1.48 -5.10 23.76
C GLN A 234 -0.97 -4.84 25.18
N ALA A 235 -1.50 -3.83 25.84
CA ALA A 235 -1.26 -3.56 27.24
C ALA A 235 -2.39 -4.14 28.09
N LEU A 236 -2.07 -5.23 28.79
CA LEU A 236 -2.96 -5.86 29.76
C LEU A 236 -2.85 -5.13 31.09
N ILE A 237 -3.93 -4.46 31.48
CA ILE A 237 -4.03 -3.72 32.74
C ILE A 237 -4.90 -4.54 33.69
N THR A 238 -4.35 -4.94 34.82
CA THR A 238 -5.06 -5.65 35.89
C THR A 238 -4.90 -4.90 37.21
N GLU A 239 -5.97 -4.77 37.98
CA GLU A 239 -5.89 -4.20 39.33
C GLU A 239 -5.13 -5.16 40.26
N LYS A 240 -4.20 -4.62 41.06
CA LYS A 240 -3.51 -5.36 42.12
C LYS A 240 -4.46 -5.42 43.32
N SER A 241 -4.98 -6.62 43.59
CA SER A 241 -5.75 -6.90 44.80
C SER A 241 -4.91 -6.82 46.07
#